data_AF-A0A1W9SRI8-F1
#
_entry.id   AF-A0A1W9SRI8-F1
#
_cell.length_a   1.000
_cell.length_b   1.000
_cell.length_c   1.000
_cell.angle_alpha   90.00
_cell.angle_beta   90.00
_cell.angle_gamma   90.00
#
_symmetry.space_group_name_H-M   'P 1'
#
loop_
_entity.id
_entity.type
_entity.pdbx_description
1 polymer ?
#
loop_
_entity_poly.entity_id
_entity_poly.type
_entity_poly.pdbx_seq_one_letter_code
_entity_poly.pdbx_strand_id
1 'polypeptide(L)'
;MNKKRICEKCGKEHYCDAHHILPKGIFGEDGDIAYLCKNCHDEYHRVLGHKFLRKKNKQSMEFYIYKYYRWFVGFSIIIGLFIFAKYFI
;
A
#
# COMPACT_ATOMS: atom_id res chain seq x y z
N MET A 1 1.74 10.12 19.52
CA MET A 1 1.43 11.57 19.53
C MET A 1 1.33 12.03 18.08
N ASN A 2 0.16 12.48 17.65
CA ASN A 2 -0.07 12.89 16.26
C ASN A 2 0.55 14.28 16.05
N LYS A 3 1.59 14.37 15.22
CA LYS A 3 2.14 15.65 14.79
C LYS A 3 1.52 16.05 13.45
N LYS A 4 1.36 17.36 13.24
CA LYS A 4 1.05 17.88 11.89
C LYS A 4 2.25 17.63 10.99
N ARG A 5 2.01 16.95 9.88
CA ARG A 5 3.00 16.67 8.84
C ARG A 5 2.30 16.47 7.52
N ILE A 6 3.07 16.46 6.44
CA ILE A 6 2.56 16.12 5.12
C ILE A 6 2.23 14.63 5.10
N CYS A 7 0.99 14.31 4.72
CA CYS A 7 0.56 12.94 4.47
C CYS A 7 1.24 12.42 3.21
N GLU A 8 1.94 11.30 3.31
CA GLU A 8 2.74 10.76 2.19
C GLU A 8 1.89 10.21 1.04
N LYS A 9 0.58 10.00 1.27
CA LYS A 9 -0.35 9.57 0.23
C LYS A 9 -1.03 10.74 -0.50
N CYS A 10 -1.58 11.71 0.24
CA CYS A 10 -2.38 12.79 -0.37
C CYS A 10 -1.62 14.11 -0.52
N GLY A 11 -0.40 14.22 0.00
CA GLY A 11 0.46 15.40 -0.12
C GLY A 11 -0.01 16.62 0.67
N LYS A 12 -1.06 16.49 1.49
CA LYS A 12 -1.62 17.58 2.30
C LYS A 12 -1.16 17.52 3.74
N GLU A 13 -1.02 18.68 4.38
CA GLU A 13 -0.69 18.77 5.79
C GLU A 13 -1.88 18.35 6.67
N HIS A 14 -1.66 17.33 7.49
CA HIS A 14 -2.66 16.78 8.39
C HIS A 14 -2.00 16.30 9.68
N TYR A 15 -2.82 16.01 10.68
CA TYR A 15 -2.38 15.13 11.76
C TYR A 15 -2.24 13.73 11.20
N CYS A 16 -1.00 13.23 11.14
CA CYS A 16 -0.70 11.92 10.59
C CYS A 16 -0.26 10.95 11.67
N ASP A 17 -0.61 9.68 11.43
CA ASP A 17 -0.25 8.53 12.23
C ASP A 17 0.70 7.63 11.46
N ALA A 18 1.61 6.98 12.19
CA ALA A 18 2.50 5.98 11.64
C ALA A 18 1.72 4.70 11.27
N HIS A 19 1.85 4.27 10.03
CA HIS A 19 1.22 3.10 9.44
C HIS A 19 2.29 2.19 8.87
N HIS A 20 2.31 0.93 9.29
CA HIS A 20 3.19 -0.05 8.67
C HIS A 20 2.57 -0.43 7.32
N ILE A 21 3.27 -0.15 6.23
CA ILE A 21 2.79 -0.46 4.87
C ILE A 21 2.56 -1.97 4.75
N LEU A 22 3.46 -2.73 5.36
CA LEU A 22 3.38 -4.18 5.45
C LEU A 22 2.87 -4.64 6.82
N PRO A 23 2.10 -5.74 6.88
CA PRO A 23 1.59 -6.24 8.15
C PRO A 23 2.71 -6.74 9.06
N LYS A 24 2.80 -6.17 10.27
CA LYS A 24 3.79 -6.57 11.29
C LYS A 24 3.84 -8.08 11.55
N GLY A 25 2.68 -8.74 11.54
CA GLY A 25 2.58 -10.17 11.82
C GLY A 25 3.24 -11.07 10.78
N ILE A 26 3.64 -10.52 9.62
CA ILE A 26 4.28 -11.26 8.53
C ILE A 26 5.71 -10.76 8.31
N PHE A 27 5.92 -9.44 8.36
CA PHE A 27 7.20 -8.82 7.99
C PHE A 27 8.02 -8.30 9.19
N GLY A 28 7.60 -8.63 10.41
CA GLY A 28 8.29 -8.18 11.63
C GLY A 28 8.04 -6.70 11.96
N GLU A 29 8.79 -6.17 12.93
CA GLU A 29 8.64 -4.78 13.39
C GLU A 29 9.43 -3.77 12.56
N ASP A 30 10.37 -4.22 11.73
CA ASP A 30 11.29 -3.37 10.96
C ASP A 30 10.74 -2.98 9.57
N GLY A 31 9.45 -3.17 9.34
CA GLY A 31 8.82 -2.85 8.07
C GLY A 31 8.66 -1.34 7.83
N ASP A 32 8.65 -0.93 6.56
CA ASP A 32 8.50 0.47 6.17
C ASP A 32 7.26 1.13 6.77
N ILE A 33 7.46 2.33 7.33
CA ILE A 33 6.43 3.11 8.01
C ILE A 33 6.00 4.29 7.11
N ALA A 34 4.78 4.17 6.61
CA ALA A 34 3.89 5.21 6.11
C ALA A 34 3.53 6.25 7.18
N TYR A 35 3.47 7.55 6.91
CA TYR A 35 2.69 8.46 7.74
C TYR A 35 1.54 9.07 6.98
N LEU A 36 0.35 8.71 7.45
CA LEU A 36 -0.88 8.93 6.73
C LEU A 36 -1.84 9.71 7.60
N CYS A 37 -2.60 10.62 6.99
CA CYS A 37 -3.76 11.19 7.65
C CYS A 37 -4.80 10.08 7.89
N LYS A 38 -5.69 10.30 8.87
CA LYS A 38 -6.71 9.32 9.26
C LYS A 38 -7.48 8.72 8.09
N ASN A 39 -7.90 9.56 7.13
CA ASN A 39 -8.66 9.10 5.96
C ASN A 39 -7.82 8.18 5.06
N CYS A 40 -6.58 8.58 4.74
CA CYS A 40 -5.68 7.76 3.93
C CYS A 40 -5.28 6.47 4.65
N HIS A 41 -5.11 6.54 5.97
CA HIS A 41 -4.81 5.40 6.82
C HIS A 41 -5.96 4.37 6.81
N ASP A 42 -7.19 4.82 7.02
CA ASP A 42 -8.38 3.96 7.01
C ASP A 42 -8.65 3.37 5.61
N GLU A 43 -8.38 4.14 4.55
CA GLU A 43 -8.46 3.66 3.17
C GLU A 43 -7.43 2.56 2.90
N TYR A 44 -6.20 2.70 3.41
CA TYR A 44 -5.18 1.64 3.34
C TYR A 44 -5.68 0.35 4.00
N HIS A 45 -6.26 0.45 5.20
CA HIS A 45 -6.87 -0.72 5.88
C HIS A 45 -8.05 -1.32 5.10
N ARG A 46 -8.79 -0.51 4.34
CA ARG A 46 -9.91 -0.96 3.50
C ARG A 46 -9.41 -1.68 2.24
N VAL A 47 -8.41 -1.12 1.55
CA VAL A 47 -7.85 -1.69 0.31
C VAL A 47 -7.06 -2.97 0.59
N LEU A 48 -6.29 -2.99 1.68
CA LEU A 48 -5.52 -4.14 2.12
C LEU A 48 -6.35 -5.12 2.97
N GLY A 49 -7.63 -4.83 3.25
CA GLY A 49 -8.53 -5.77 3.94
C GLY A 49 -8.19 -6.07 5.41
N HIS A 50 -7.19 -5.42 5.98
CA HIS A 50 -6.54 -5.87 7.21
C HIS A 50 -7.40 -5.75 8.48
N LYS A 51 -8.37 -4.83 8.51
CA LYS A 51 -9.21 -4.63 9.71
C LYS A 51 -10.59 -5.28 9.62
N PHE A 52 -11.11 -5.51 8.41
CA PHE A 52 -12.47 -6.04 8.22
C PHE A 52 -12.53 -7.51 7.80
N LEU A 53 -11.49 -8.07 7.18
CA LEU A 53 -11.51 -9.49 6.77
C LEU A 53 -11.00 -10.43 7.86
N ARG A 54 -10.11 -9.99 8.75
CA ARG A 54 -9.57 -10.87 9.81
C ARG A 54 -10.65 -11.41 10.78
N LYS A 55 -11.81 -10.75 10.90
CA LYS A 55 -12.91 -11.19 11.78
C LYS A 55 -14.03 -11.97 11.09
N LYS A 56 -14.13 -11.95 9.75
CA LYS A 56 -15.24 -12.58 9.01
C LYS A 56 -14.85 -13.42 7.79
N ASN A 57 -13.63 -13.30 7.27
CA ASN A 57 -13.21 -14.05 6.10
C ASN A 57 -11.69 -14.27 6.11
N LYS A 58 -11.28 -15.48 6.51
CA LYS A 58 -9.90 -15.98 6.37
C LYS A 58 -9.61 -16.15 4.86
N GLN A 59 -9.32 -15.05 4.16
CA GLN A 59 -8.83 -15.17 2.79
C GLN A 59 -7.40 -15.72 2.82
N SER A 60 -7.13 -16.67 1.93
CA SER A 60 -5.83 -17.32 1.83
C SER A 60 -4.76 -16.31 1.42
N MET A 61 -3.53 -16.55 1.87
CA MET A 61 -2.38 -15.68 1.62
C MET A 61 -2.13 -15.46 0.12
N GLU A 62 -2.51 -16.43 -0.71
CA GLU A 62 -2.44 -16.37 -2.18
C GLU A 62 -3.23 -15.20 -2.78
N PHE A 63 -4.38 -14.83 -2.20
CA PHE A 63 -5.17 -13.69 -2.68
C PHE A 63 -4.41 -12.37 -2.59
N TYR A 64 -3.68 -12.17 -1.47
CA TYR A 64 -2.91 -10.96 -1.23
C TYR A 64 -1.66 -10.89 -2.11
N ILE A 65 -0.96 -12.01 -2.27
CA ILE A 65 0.21 -12.11 -3.16
C ILE A 65 -0.21 -11.85 -4.62
N TYR A 66 -1.30 -12.46 -5.09
CA TYR A 66 -1.82 -12.25 -6.44
C TYR A 66 -2.22 -10.79 -6.69
N LYS A 67 -2.88 -10.13 -5.72
CA LYS A 67 -3.26 -8.72 -5.82
C LYS A 67 -2.04 -7.80 -5.91
N TYR A 68 -1.00 -8.08 -5.13
CA TYR A 68 0.27 -7.34 -5.18
C TYR A 68 1.02 -7.55 -6.51
N TYR A 69 1.16 -8.81 -6.94
CA TYR A 69 1.84 -9.17 -8.19
C TYR A 69 1.15 -8.56 -9.42
N ARG A 70 -0.18 -8.56 -9.46
CA ARG A 70 -0.96 -7.92 -10.53
C ARG A 70 -0.67 -6.42 -10.66
N TRP A 71 -0.47 -5.73 -9.55
CA TRP A 71 -0.10 -4.30 -9.56
C TRP A 71 1.35 -4.10 -10.00
N PHE A 72 2.29 -4.85 -9.45
CA PHE A 72 3.72 -4.64 -9.68
C PHE A 72 4.16 -5.07 -11.10
N VAL A 73 3.67 -6.23 -11.56
CA VAL A 73 4.01 -6.78 -12.88
C VAL A 73 3.22 -6.08 -13.98
N GLY A 74 1.95 -5.75 -13.74
CA GLY A 74 1.15 -4.97 -14.69
C GLY A 74 1.78 -3.61 -14.98
N PHE A 75 2.28 -2.92 -13.95
CA PHE A 75 2.96 -1.63 -14.10
C PHE A 75 4.31 -1.75 -14.82
N SER A 76 5.07 -2.81 -14.55
CA SER A 76 6.37 -3.08 -15.19
C SER A 76 6.24 -3.36 -16.70
N ILE A 77 5.21 -4.09 -17.12
CA ILE A 77 4.93 -4.37 -18.54
C ILE A 77 4.56 -3.08 -19.29
N ILE A 78 3.75 -2.21 -18.69
CA ILE A 78 3.35 -0.93 -19.30
C ILE A 78 4.57 0.00 -19.47
N ILE A 79 5.44 0.09 -18.45
CA ILE A 79 6.68 0.86 -18.56
C ILE A 79 7.60 0.29 -19.66
N GLY A 80 7.75 -1.04 -19.72
CA GLY A 80 8.55 -1.70 -20.75
C GLY A 80 8.06 -1.40 -22.17
N LEU A 81 6.75 -1.41 -22.39
CA LEU A 81 6.14 -1.05 -23.68
C LEU A 81 6.36 0.42 -24.05
N PHE A 82 6.26 1.33 -23.07
CA PHE A 82 6.54 2.75 -23.29
C PHE A 82 8.00 3.04 -23.65
N ILE A 83 8.94 2.34 -22.99
CA ILE A 83 10.37 2.46 -23.32
C ILE A 83 10.63 1.87 -24.71
N PHE A 84 10.09 0.70 -25.02
CA PHE A 84 10.26 0.08 -26.34
C PHE A 84 9.73 0.99 -27.47
N ALA A 85 8.53 1.55 -27.32
CA ALA A 85 7.94 2.47 -28.29
C ALA A 85 8.74 3.78 -28.47
N LYS A 86 9.51 4.21 -27.47
CA LYS A 86 10.32 5.45 -27.54
C LYS A 86 11.68 5.23 -28.23
N TYR A 87 12.23 4.02 -28.18
CA TYR A 87 13.58 3.71 -28.65
C TYR A 87 13.62 2.89 -29.94
N PHE A 88 12.51 2.24 -30.33
CA PHE A 88 12.44 1.37 -31.52
C PHE A 88 11.42 1.82 -32.59
N ILE A 89 10.72 2.93 -32.38
CA ILE A 89 9.90 3.66 -33.37
C ILE A 89 10.46 5.07 -33.47
#